data_AF-A0A2M6ZJD6-F1
#
_entry.id   AF-A0A2M6ZJD6-F1
#
_cell.length_a   1.000
_cell.length_b   1.000
_cell.length_c   1.000
_cell.angle_alpha   90.00
_cell.angle_beta   90.00
_cell.angle_gamma   90.00
#
_symmetry.space_group_name_H-M   'P 1'
#
loop_
_entity.id
_entity.type
_entity.pdbx_description
1 polymer ?
#
loop_
_entity_poly.entity_id
_entity_poly.type
_entity_poly.pdbx_seq_one_letter_code
_entity_poly.pdbx_strand_id
1 'polypeptide(L)'
;MQRQEAQFPPYHDNLRHFLHDLAQPLSTVTGLIDLMLLELDERDKMFQEVQLISQQLEKVMEIIGEIRRLARETADHERKTLGPPQAPMS
;
A
#
# COMPACT_ATOMS: atom_id res chain seq x y z
N MET A 1 14.87 -16.75 -34.00
CA MET A 1 15.08 -16.36 -32.59
C MET A 1 13.90 -15.52 -32.15
N GLN A 2 12.94 -16.09 -31.43
CA GLN A 2 11.85 -15.33 -30.82
C GLN A 2 12.44 -14.65 -29.57
N ARG A 3 12.51 -13.32 -29.57
CA ARG A 3 12.72 -12.55 -28.34
C ARG A 3 11.53 -12.86 -27.45
N GLN A 4 11.75 -13.64 -26.40
CA GLN A 4 10.86 -13.62 -25.24
C GLN A 4 10.90 -12.19 -24.73
N GLU A 5 9.92 -11.40 -25.14
CA GLU A 5 9.55 -10.20 -24.41
C GLU A 5 9.23 -10.71 -23.01
N ALA A 6 10.17 -10.47 -22.09
CA ALA A 6 9.93 -10.68 -20.67
C ALA A 6 8.67 -9.88 -20.35
N GLN A 7 7.56 -10.60 -20.25
CA GLN A 7 6.25 -10.09 -19.95
C GLN A 7 6.29 -9.72 -18.47
N PHE A 8 7.01 -8.65 -18.15
CA PHE A 8 7.01 -8.08 -16.82
C PHE A 8 5.55 -7.68 -16.56
N PRO A 9 4.93 -8.16 -15.46
CA PRO A 9 3.69 -7.56 -15.00
C PRO A 9 3.91 -6.04 -14.96
N PRO A 10 2.94 -5.22 -15.41
CA PRO A 10 3.12 -3.79 -15.42
C PRO A 10 3.54 -3.39 -14.00
N TYR A 11 4.66 -2.66 -13.90
CA TYR A 11 5.35 -2.36 -12.64
C TYR A 11 4.40 -1.89 -11.51
N HIS A 12 3.32 -1.21 -11.90
CA HIS A 12 2.24 -0.74 -11.04
C HIS A 12 1.41 -1.86 -10.37
N ASP A 13 1.19 -3.00 -11.03
CA ASP A 13 0.47 -4.15 -10.46
C ASP A 13 1.31 -4.82 -9.36
N ASN A 14 2.62 -4.95 -9.57
CA ASN A 14 3.55 -5.43 -8.56
C ASN A 14 3.61 -4.48 -7.37
N LEU A 15 3.73 -3.17 -7.62
CA LEU A 15 3.74 -2.16 -6.56
C LEU A 15 2.43 -2.17 -5.75
N ARG A 16 1.27 -2.29 -6.41
CA ARG A 16 -0.02 -2.39 -5.74
C ARG A 16 -0.12 -3.62 -4.84
N HIS A 17 0.40 -4.75 -5.29
CA HIS A 17 0.43 -5.98 -4.52
C HIS A 17 1.33 -5.84 -3.29
N PHE A 18 2.58 -5.36 -3.45
CA PHE A 18 3.48 -5.14 -2.31
C PHE A 18 2.92 -4.16 -1.28
N LEU A 19 2.28 -3.08 -1.72
CA LEU A 19 1.65 -2.11 -0.81
C LEU A 19 0.44 -2.71 -0.08
N HIS A 20 -0.30 -3.63 -0.71
CA HIS A 20 -1.39 -4.33 -0.06
C HIS A 20 -0.86 -5.31 1.00
N ASP A 21 0.14 -6.10 0.63
CA ASP A 21 0.79 -7.08 1.50
C ASP A 21 1.50 -6.41 2.69
N LEU A 22 1.98 -5.17 2.53
CA LEU A 22 2.54 -4.37 3.62
C LEU A 22 1.44 -3.77 4.52
N ALA A 23 0.30 -3.34 3.97
CA ALA A 23 -0.77 -2.71 4.73
C ALA A 23 -1.45 -3.69 5.71
N GLN A 24 -1.58 -4.96 5.35
CA GLN A 24 -2.21 -5.98 6.19
C GLN A 24 -1.51 -6.22 7.55
N PRO A 25 -0.20 -6.53 7.60
CA PRO A 25 0.50 -6.72 8.87
C PRO A 25 0.57 -5.42 9.67
N LEU A 26 0.72 -4.26 9.01
CA LEU A 26 0.71 -2.96 9.70
C LEU A 26 -0.64 -2.70 10.37
N SER A 27 -1.75 -2.94 9.66
CA SER A 27 -3.11 -2.81 10.24
C SER A 27 -3.31 -3.74 11.44
N THR A 28 -2.74 -4.95 11.37
CA THR A 28 -2.81 -5.92 12.47
C THR A 28 -2.04 -5.41 13.68
N VAL A 29 -0.80 -4.91 13.48
CA VAL A 29 0.04 -4.37 14.55
C VAL A 29 -0.58 -3.12 15.17
N THR A 30 -1.16 -2.21 14.37
CA THR A 30 -1.89 -1.04 14.86
C THR A 30 -3.05 -1.46 15.76
N GLY A 31 -3.89 -2.39 15.30
CA GLY A 31 -5.02 -2.87 16.11
C GLY A 31 -4.60 -3.53 17.43
N LEU A 32 -3.49 -4.28 17.43
CA LEU A 32 -2.94 -4.86 18.67
C LEU A 32 -2.43 -3.78 19.63
N ILE A 33 -1.78 -2.74 19.12
CA ILE A 33 -1.30 -1.62 19.92
C ILE A 33 -2.46 -0.82 20.51
N ASP A 34 -3.52 -0.60 19.74
CA ASP A 34 -4.72 0.09 20.22
C ASP A 34 -5.39 -0.70 21.36
N LEU A 35 -5.43 -2.03 21.25
CA LEU A 35 -5.88 -2.90 22.35
C LEU A 35 -4.97 -2.78 23.58
N MET A 36 -3.65 -2.76 23.41
CA MET A 36 -2.72 -2.56 24.52
C MET A 36 -2.95 -1.22 25.22
N LEU A 37 -3.23 -0.15 24.48
CA LEU A 37 -3.50 1.17 25.06
C LEU A 37 -4.73 1.19 25.98
N LEU A 38 -5.74 0.34 25.72
CA LEU A 38 -6.91 0.22 26.58
C LEU A 38 -6.60 -0.43 27.94
N GLU A 39 -5.52 -1.21 28.02
CA GLU A 39 -5.12 -1.95 29.23
C GLU A 39 -4.13 -1.15 30.10
N LEU A 40 -3.53 -0.08 29.57
CA LEU A 40 -2.52 0.73 30.26
C LEU A 40 -3.15 1.90 31.04
N ASP A 41 -2.57 2.25 32.19
CA ASP A 41 -2.90 3.50 32.88
C ASP A 41 -2.33 4.67 32.08
N GLU A 42 -3.19 5.65 31.75
CA GLU A 42 -2.82 6.86 31.01
C GLU A 42 -1.68 7.66 31.67
N ARG A 43 -1.46 7.49 32.98
CA ARG A 43 -0.37 8.14 33.74
C ARG A 43 0.96 7.40 33.64
N ASP A 44 0.96 6.19 33.08
CA ASP A 44 2.19 5.43 32.85
C ASP A 44 2.98 6.05 31.69
N LYS A 45 4.30 6.09 31.84
CA LYS A 45 5.21 6.47 30.74
C LYS A 45 5.09 5.51 29.57
N MET A 46 4.84 4.23 29.85
CA MET A 46 4.63 3.22 28.82
C MET A 46 3.41 3.53 27.95
N PHE A 47 2.34 4.10 28.52
CA PHE A 47 1.18 4.55 27.75
C PHE A 47 1.60 5.61 26.72
N GLN A 48 2.37 6.62 27.13
CA GLN A 48 2.81 7.68 26.21
C GLN A 48 3.71 7.15 25.09
N GLU A 49 4.60 6.22 25.40
CA GLU A 49 5.47 5.58 24.40
C GLU A 49 4.66 4.75 23.41
N VAL A 50 3.75 3.91 23.89
CA VAL A 50 2.87 3.09 23.04
C VAL A 50 1.93 3.95 22.20
N GLN A 51 1.43 5.06 22.76
CA GLN A 51 0.58 6.01 22.05
C GLN A 51 1.34 6.69 20.91
N LEU A 52 2.61 7.05 21.13
CA LEU A 52 3.47 7.59 20.09
C LEU A 52 3.71 6.56 18.96
N ILE A 53 3.90 5.28 19.31
CA ILE A 53 4.05 4.21 18.31
C ILE A 53 2.76 4.08 17.49
N SER A 54 1.58 4.07 18.13
CA SER A 54 0.30 4.02 17.40
C SER A 54 0.17 5.17 16.40
N GLN A 55 0.42 6.41 16.83
CA GLN A 55 0.39 7.59 15.95
C GLN A 55 1.39 7.52 14.79
N GLN A 56 2.57 6.92 15.01
CA GLN A 56 3.54 6.73 13.93
C GLN A 56 3.06 5.67 12.93
N LEU A 57 2.45 4.60 13.40
CA LEU A 57 1.89 3.56 12.52
C LEU A 57 0.73 4.09 11.68
N GLU A 58 -0.15 4.92 12.25
CA GLU A 58 -1.20 5.61 11.49
C GLU A 58 -0.63 6.43 10.34
N LYS A 59 0.43 7.22 10.59
CA LYS A 59 1.12 7.98 9.53
C LYS A 59 1.72 7.09 8.45
N VAL A 60 2.29 5.94 8.83
CA VAL A 60 2.81 4.98 7.85
C VAL A 60 1.67 4.44 6.98
N MET A 61 0.52 4.13 7.56
CA MET A 61 -0.67 3.67 6.84
C MET A 61 -1.19 4.74 5.87
N GLU A 62 -1.19 6.02 6.26
CA GLU A 62 -1.54 7.14 5.37
C GLU A 62 -0.58 7.22 4.17
N ILE A 63 0.73 7.15 4.41
CA ILE A 63 1.75 7.18 3.34
C ILE A 63 1.53 6.03 2.36
N ILE A 64 1.28 4.81 2.86
CA ILE A 64 0.98 3.65 2.01
C ILE A 64 -0.29 3.89 1.20
N GLY A 65 -1.33 4.47 1.81
CA GLY A 65 -2.57 4.86 1.14
C GLY A 65 -2.31 5.81 -0.04
N GLU A 66 -1.51 6.84 0.18
CA GLU A 66 -1.14 7.84 -0.83
C GLU A 66 -0.32 7.22 -1.97
N ILE A 67 0.67 6.37 -1.67
CA ILE A 67 1.44 5.67 -2.72
C ILE A 67 0.51 4.77 -3.54
N ARG A 68 -0.44 4.07 -2.92
CA ARG A 68 -1.44 3.26 -3.63
C ARG A 68 -2.37 4.10 -4.50
N ARG A 69 -2.67 5.34 -4.11
CA ARG A 69 -3.45 6.27 -4.95
C ARG A 69 -2.64 6.68 -6.18
N LEU A 70 -1.40 7.14 -5.99
CA LEU A 70 -0.50 7.54 -7.07
C LEU A 70 -0.22 6.41 -8.07
N ALA A 71 -0.01 5.18 -7.58
CA ALA A 71 0.18 4.01 -8.42
C ALA A 71 -1.04 3.71 -9.30
N ARG A 72 -2.25 3.92 -8.78
CA ARG A 72 -3.51 3.76 -9.53
C ARG A 72 -3.69 4.84 -10.57
N GLU A 73 -3.48 6.10 -10.20
CA GLU A 73 -3.57 7.24 -11.12
C GLU A 73 -2.60 7.09 -12.30
N THR A 74 -1.38 6.63 -12.03
CA THR A 74 -0.37 6.38 -13.06
C THR A 74 -0.79 5.25 -14.01
N ALA A 75 -1.24 4.12 -13.46
CA ALA A 75 -1.72 2.99 -14.28
C ALA A 75 -2.94 3.35 -15.14
N ASP A 76 -3.87 4.15 -14.62
CA ASP A 76 -5.05 4.61 -15.37
C ASP A 76 -4.67 5.62 -16.46
N HIS A 77 -3.64 6.45 -16.22
CA HIS A 77 -3.10 7.34 -17.24
C HIS A 77 -2.45 6.57 -18.38
N GLU A 78 -1.65 5.54 -18.09
CA GLU A 78 -1.04 4.66 -19.10
C GLU A 78 -2.09 3.90 -19.93
N ARG A 79 -3.15 3.41 -19.30
CA ARG A 79 -4.27 2.77 -20.01
C ARG A 79 -5.01 3.72 -20.94
N LYS A 80 -5.16 4.99 -20.56
CA LYS A 80 -5.79 6.02 -21.39
C LYS A 80 -4.92 6.43 -22.58
N THR A 81 -3.59 6.40 -22.45
CA THR A 81 -2.66 6.77 -23.53
C THR A 81 -2.41 5.63 -24.53
N LEU A 82 -2.52 4.37 -24.11
CA LEU A 82 -2.25 3.21 -24.99
C LEU A 82 -3.39 2.86 -25.98
N GLY A 83 -4.59 3.42 -25.83
CA GLY A 83 -5.72 3.19 -26.74
C GLY A 83 -6.22 1.72 -26.79
N PRO A 84 -7.43 1.45 -27.31
CA PRO A 84 -7.91 0.08 -27.44
C PRO A 84 -7.05 -0.71 -28.45
N PRO A 85 -6.84 -2.03 -28.24
CA PRO A 85 -6.10 -2.85 -29.19
C PRO A 85 -6.75 -2.73 -30.56
N GLN A 86 -6.00 -2.24 -31.54
CA GLN A 86 -6.48 -2.20 -32.91
C GLN A 86 -6.81 -3.64 -33.34
N ALA A 87 -8.08 -3.88 -33.66
CA ALA A 87 -8.53 -5.14 -34.22
C ALA A 87 -7.67 -5.45 -35.47
N PRO A 88 -7.26 -6.72 -35.66
CA PRO A 88 -6.52 -7.10 -36.85
C PRO A 88 -7.38 -6.79 -38.07
N MET A 89 -6.92 -5.85 -38.90
CA MET A 89 -7.53 -5.56 -40.18
C MET A 89 -7.46 -6.83 -41.03
N SER A 90 -8.64 -7.25 -41.51
CA SER A 90 -8.89 -8.49 -42.25
C SER A 90 -8.12 -8.58 -43.56
#